data_AF-A0A2T0HJE4-F1
#
_entry.id   AF-A0A2T0HJE4-F1
#
_cell.length_a   1.000
_cell.length_b   1.000
_cell.length_c   1.000
_cell.angle_alpha   90.00
_cell.angle_beta   90.00
_cell.angle_gamma   90.00
#
_symmetry.space_group_name_H-M   'P 1'
#
loop_
_entity.id
_entity.type
_entity.pdbx_description
1 polymer ?
#
loop_
_entity_poly.entity_id
_entity_poly.type
_entity_poly.pdbx_seq_one_letter_code
_entity_poly.pdbx_strand_id
1 'polypeptide(L)'
;MGSVYELDSLVSAFQESQALENSLGVHHLFDHPLKADVVRLADKVQGFMKPAHARDRIEGWIDHARSQAACRENSDKVVLSLFDTSGEWSRPWEEAGYQVYRFDIQDNPELGDVNNFNVEFFIEWFGDFYGLEVFAILAACPCTDFARSGCRHFGSKDLDGRTKASVQLVHQTLRLIEYYKPALWAVENPVGRIEKLGGLPGWRLSFDPCHVGDPYTKKTLIWGRFNADLPVAPVMPVEGSKMHLKYGGRSLATKNARSVTPEGFSYAFFMANNQLDNPQFALRAKYDRLSSRLLGQAIEAGLKPHEISELIDDAYLMDLDDNKAHLLLSKAVSMRGVNLDSFVDKGGQVAMSF
;
A
#
# COMPACT_ATOMS: atom_id res chain seq x y z
N MET A 1 -2.38 35.33 -1.11
CA MET A 1 -3.54 34.81 -0.35
C MET A 1 -4.38 33.83 -1.17
N GLY A 2 -4.60 34.03 -2.49
CA GLY A 2 -5.38 33.10 -3.33
C GLY A 2 -4.93 31.62 -3.28
N SER A 3 -3.64 31.33 -3.51
CA SER A 3 -3.11 29.95 -3.53
C SER A 3 -3.34 29.16 -2.23
N VAL A 4 -3.27 29.82 -1.07
CA VAL A 4 -3.48 29.14 0.23
C VAL A 4 -4.95 28.81 0.42
N TYR A 5 -5.85 29.73 0.06
CA TYR A 5 -7.29 29.47 0.08
C TYR A 5 -7.69 28.34 -0.88
N GLU A 6 -7.09 28.31 -2.07
CA GLU A 6 -7.30 27.23 -3.03
C GLU A 6 -6.78 25.87 -2.52
N LEU A 7 -5.65 25.84 -1.82
CA LEU A 7 -5.13 24.63 -1.19
C LEU A 7 -6.11 24.12 -0.12
N ASP A 8 -6.53 24.99 0.81
CA ASP A 8 -7.46 24.61 1.87
C ASP A 8 -8.80 24.13 1.30
N SER A 9 -9.33 24.84 0.29
CA SER A 9 -10.56 24.45 -0.42
C SER A 9 -10.42 23.10 -1.12
N LEU A 10 -9.28 22.81 -1.76
CA LEU A 10 -9.02 21.51 -2.40
C LEU A 10 -9.02 20.37 -1.38
N VAL A 11 -8.36 20.58 -0.24
CA VAL A 11 -8.27 19.58 0.83
C VAL A 11 -9.64 19.32 1.44
N SER A 12 -10.39 20.38 1.76
CA SER A 12 -11.74 20.25 2.32
C SER A 12 -12.70 19.54 1.38
N ALA A 13 -12.74 19.93 0.10
CA ALA A 13 -13.62 19.30 -0.88
C ALA A 13 -13.32 17.80 -1.05
N PHE A 14 -12.04 17.42 -1.04
CA PHE A 14 -11.65 16.01 -1.13
C PHE A 14 -12.05 15.20 0.11
N GLN A 15 -11.86 15.77 1.31
CA GLN A 15 -12.30 15.13 2.56
C GLN A 15 -13.81 14.96 2.64
N GLU A 16 -14.59 15.93 2.16
CA GLU A 16 -16.04 15.85 2.07
C GLU A 16 -16.49 14.73 1.11
N SER A 17 -15.83 14.59 -0.05
CA SER A 17 -16.10 13.50 -1.01
C SER A 17 -15.85 12.12 -0.37
N GLN A 18 -14.67 11.93 0.24
CA GLN A 18 -14.34 10.67 0.91
C GLN A 18 -15.31 10.36 2.06
N ALA A 19 -15.72 11.36 2.84
CA ALA A 19 -16.68 11.17 3.92
C ALA A 19 -18.05 10.71 3.38
N LEU A 20 -18.48 11.26 2.24
CA LEU A 20 -19.71 10.83 1.58
C LEU A 20 -19.59 9.40 1.05
N GLU A 21 -18.53 9.05 0.34
CA GLU A 21 -18.28 7.69 -0.17
C GLU A 21 -18.25 6.66 0.96
N ASN A 22 -17.54 6.96 2.06
CA ASN A 22 -17.50 6.10 3.24
C ASN A 22 -18.89 5.94 3.87
N SER A 23 -19.71 7.00 3.89
CA SER A 23 -21.07 6.91 4.44
C SER A 23 -22.01 6.03 3.61
N LEU A 24 -21.72 5.90 2.30
CA LEU A 24 -22.45 5.03 1.38
C LEU A 24 -21.95 3.58 1.44
N GLY A 25 -20.77 3.32 2.00
CA GLY A 25 -20.21 1.97 2.15
C GLY A 25 -19.86 1.28 0.83
N VAL A 26 -19.50 2.04 -0.21
CA VAL A 26 -19.26 1.51 -1.57
C VAL A 26 -18.04 0.57 -1.64
N HIS A 27 -17.07 0.79 -0.75
CA HIS A 27 -15.87 -0.04 -0.55
C HIS A 27 -15.19 0.33 0.78
N HIS A 28 -14.20 -0.46 1.20
CA HIS A 28 -13.39 -0.20 2.41
C HIS A 28 -11.90 0.05 2.07
N LEU A 29 -11.61 0.54 0.87
CA LEU A 29 -10.25 0.80 0.39
C LEU A 29 -9.47 1.81 1.24
N PHE A 30 -10.14 2.86 1.71
CA PHE A 30 -9.53 4.00 2.42
C PHE A 30 -9.88 4.04 3.90
N ASP A 31 -10.37 2.94 4.46
CA ASP A 31 -10.67 2.83 5.89
C ASP A 31 -9.42 3.09 6.74
N HIS A 32 -9.62 3.73 7.88
CA HIS A 32 -8.57 3.87 8.88
C HIS A 32 -8.14 2.47 9.37
N PRO A 33 -6.83 2.21 9.55
CA PRO A 33 -6.37 0.95 10.09
C PRO A 33 -6.91 0.75 11.51
N LEU A 34 -7.28 -0.50 11.84
CA LEU A 34 -7.62 -0.85 13.21
C LEU A 34 -6.37 -0.69 14.10
N LYS A 35 -6.57 -0.53 15.41
CA LYS A 35 -5.44 -0.42 16.35
C LYS A 35 -4.47 -1.61 16.26
N ALA A 36 -4.98 -2.80 15.97
CA ALA A 36 -4.17 -4.01 15.80
C ALA A 36 -3.36 -4.03 14.50
N ASP A 37 -3.78 -3.27 13.49
CA ASP A 37 -3.10 -3.17 12.20
C ASP A 37 -1.95 -2.16 12.21
N VAL A 38 -1.92 -1.27 13.20
CA VAL A 38 -0.91 -0.20 13.30
C VAL A 38 0.37 -0.76 13.93
N VAL A 39 1.42 -0.88 13.13
CA VAL A 39 2.71 -1.43 13.56
C VAL A 39 3.80 -0.36 13.57
N ARG A 40 4.63 -0.37 14.62
CA ARG A 40 5.92 0.34 14.63
C ARG A 40 7.01 -0.70 14.61
N LEU A 41 7.85 -0.73 13.58
CA LEU A 41 8.93 -1.73 13.53
C LEU A 41 9.93 -1.59 14.67
N ALA A 42 10.03 -0.40 15.27
CA ALA A 42 10.79 -0.18 16.49
C ALA A 42 10.36 -1.13 17.63
N ASP A 43 9.06 -1.40 17.75
CA ASP A 43 8.49 -2.25 18.81
C ASP A 43 8.84 -3.74 18.58
N LYS A 44 9.26 -4.12 17.35
CA LYS A 44 9.73 -5.47 17.01
C LYS A 44 11.23 -5.66 17.24
N VAL A 45 11.99 -4.62 17.57
CA VAL A 45 13.44 -4.70 17.78
C VAL A 45 13.73 -5.31 19.15
N GLN A 46 14.18 -6.57 19.17
CA GLN A 46 14.57 -7.30 20.39
C GLN A 46 16.09 -7.26 20.67
N GLY A 47 16.82 -6.47 19.89
CA GLY A 47 18.28 -6.36 19.92
C GLY A 47 18.83 -6.06 18.53
N PHE A 48 20.10 -5.66 18.48
CA PHE A 48 20.78 -5.35 17.23
C PHE A 48 21.71 -6.48 16.83
N MET A 49 21.68 -6.86 15.56
CA MET A 49 22.62 -7.83 14.99
C MET A 49 23.80 -7.13 14.32
N LYS A 50 24.87 -7.89 14.09
CA LYS A 50 26.00 -7.42 13.27
C LYS A 50 25.51 -7.19 11.83
N PRO A 51 26.01 -6.17 11.12
CA PRO A 51 25.61 -5.90 9.73
C PRO A 51 25.76 -7.10 8.79
N ALA A 52 26.74 -7.98 9.02
CA ALA A 52 26.86 -9.23 8.27
C ALA A 52 25.64 -10.14 8.43
N HIS A 53 25.20 -10.40 9.67
CA HIS A 53 24.03 -11.24 9.93
C HIS A 53 22.72 -10.60 9.43
N ALA A 54 22.62 -9.27 9.44
CA ALA A 54 21.49 -8.57 8.85
C ALA A 54 21.42 -8.79 7.34
N ARG A 55 22.57 -8.69 6.65
CA ARG A 55 22.66 -9.01 5.22
C ARG A 55 22.33 -10.47 4.93
N ASP A 56 22.84 -11.42 5.71
CA ASP A 56 22.52 -12.85 5.52
C ASP A 56 21.00 -13.10 5.67
N ARG A 57 20.33 -12.38 6.58
CA ARG A 57 18.87 -12.46 6.75
C ARG A 57 18.12 -11.86 5.57
N ILE A 58 18.58 -10.71 5.06
CA ILE A 58 17.98 -10.05 3.89
C ILE A 58 18.19 -10.90 2.63
N GLU A 59 19.36 -11.53 2.48
CA GLU A 59 19.62 -12.49 1.40
C GLU A 59 18.61 -13.64 1.42
N GLY A 60 18.26 -14.15 2.59
CA GLY A 60 17.17 -15.14 2.72
C GLY A 60 15.81 -14.64 2.24
N TRP A 61 15.49 -13.35 2.40
CA TRP A 61 14.26 -12.76 1.85
C TRP A 61 14.34 -12.58 0.34
N ILE A 62 15.52 -12.22 -0.18
CA ILE A 62 15.79 -12.11 -1.62
C ILE A 62 15.64 -13.47 -2.29
N ASP A 63 16.27 -14.51 -1.75
CA ASP A 63 16.18 -15.88 -2.24
C ASP A 63 14.73 -16.38 -2.23
N HIS A 64 13.97 -16.07 -1.18
CA HIS A 64 12.55 -16.42 -1.10
C HIS A 64 11.74 -15.74 -2.21
N ALA A 65 11.90 -14.43 -2.42
CA ALA A 65 11.22 -13.70 -3.50
C ALA A 65 11.54 -14.32 -4.87
N ARG A 66 12.82 -14.54 -5.17
CA ARG A 66 13.27 -15.15 -6.44
C ARG A 66 12.74 -16.57 -6.62
N SER A 67 12.62 -17.34 -5.54
CA SER A 67 12.09 -18.71 -5.60
C SER A 67 10.65 -18.76 -6.11
N GLN A 68 9.84 -17.71 -5.89
CA GLN A 68 8.46 -17.64 -6.35
C GLN A 68 8.35 -17.54 -7.88
N ALA A 69 9.32 -16.93 -8.58
CA ALA A 69 9.26 -16.81 -10.04
C ALA A 69 9.24 -18.17 -10.75
N ALA A 70 9.82 -19.21 -10.16
CA ALA A 70 9.90 -20.54 -10.77
C ALA A 70 8.52 -21.19 -11.00
N CYS A 71 7.52 -20.89 -10.16
CA CYS A 71 6.18 -21.48 -10.27
C CYS A 71 5.25 -20.70 -11.21
N ARG A 72 5.60 -19.45 -11.59
CA ARG A 72 4.81 -18.55 -12.45
C ARG A 72 3.40 -18.22 -11.94
N GLU A 73 3.09 -18.50 -10.68
CA GLU A 73 1.78 -18.25 -10.05
C GLU A 73 1.45 -16.75 -9.88
N ASN A 74 2.46 -15.88 -10.02
CA ASN A 74 2.28 -14.42 -9.98
C ASN A 74 2.24 -13.76 -11.37
N SER A 75 2.38 -14.55 -12.45
CA SER A 75 2.56 -14.00 -13.80
C SER A 75 1.32 -13.34 -14.40
N ASP A 76 0.15 -13.58 -13.79
CA ASP A 76 -1.14 -12.99 -14.11
C ASP A 76 -1.44 -11.70 -13.32
N LYS A 77 -0.47 -11.22 -12.52
CA LYS A 77 -0.64 -10.08 -11.61
C LYS A 77 0.28 -8.93 -11.96
N VAL A 78 -0.28 -7.74 -11.83
CA VAL A 78 0.36 -6.47 -12.11
C VAL A 78 0.66 -5.73 -10.81
N VAL A 79 1.85 -5.12 -10.75
CA VAL A 79 2.23 -4.18 -9.69
C VAL A 79 2.56 -2.84 -10.34
N LEU A 80 1.85 -1.78 -9.94
CA LEU A 80 2.15 -0.41 -10.35
C LEU A 80 3.03 0.24 -9.28
N SER A 81 4.22 0.69 -9.66
CA SER A 81 5.15 1.43 -8.79
C SER A 81 5.22 2.89 -9.23
N LEU A 82 4.66 3.79 -8.44
CA LEU A 82 4.54 5.21 -8.75
C LEU A 82 5.63 6.01 -8.05
N PHE A 83 6.16 7.01 -8.77
CA PHE A 83 7.23 7.89 -8.32
C PHE A 83 8.52 7.12 -7.95
N ASP A 84 8.76 5.99 -8.62
CA ASP A 84 9.82 5.04 -8.28
C ASP A 84 10.95 5.04 -9.31
N THR A 85 11.74 6.11 -9.33
CA THR A 85 12.95 6.20 -10.16
C THR A 85 13.96 5.08 -9.87
N SER A 86 13.99 4.56 -8.63
CA SER A 86 15.01 3.61 -8.19
C SER A 86 14.69 2.17 -8.55
N GLY A 87 13.39 1.84 -8.64
CA GLY A 87 12.90 0.48 -8.76
C GLY A 87 13.05 -0.38 -7.51
N GLU A 88 13.66 0.13 -6.42
CA GLU A 88 14.01 -0.70 -5.26
C GLU A 88 12.79 -1.24 -4.52
N TRP A 89 11.73 -0.46 -4.39
CA TRP A 89 10.52 -0.93 -3.68
C TRP A 89 9.80 -2.03 -4.45
N SER A 90 9.79 -1.92 -5.78
CA SER A 90 9.10 -2.82 -6.69
C SER A 90 9.95 -4.03 -7.13
N ARG A 91 11.28 -3.97 -7.01
CA ARG A 91 12.23 -5.05 -7.32
C ARG A 91 11.82 -6.44 -6.80
N PRO A 92 11.47 -6.65 -5.52
CA PRO A 92 11.11 -8.00 -5.04
C PRO A 92 9.86 -8.58 -5.73
N TRP A 93 8.93 -7.73 -6.17
CA TRP A 93 7.74 -8.16 -6.90
C TRP A 93 8.11 -8.64 -8.31
N GLU A 94 8.97 -7.91 -9.00
CA GLU A 94 9.48 -8.31 -10.32
C GLU A 94 10.26 -9.63 -10.22
N GLU A 95 11.13 -9.77 -9.23
CA GLU A 95 11.90 -11.00 -8.98
C GLU A 95 11.02 -12.20 -8.61
N ALA A 96 9.82 -11.95 -8.07
CA ALA A 96 8.83 -12.98 -7.76
C ALA A 96 7.89 -13.33 -8.93
N GLY A 97 8.09 -12.71 -10.10
CA GLY A 97 7.38 -13.03 -11.34
C GLY A 97 6.13 -12.20 -11.62
N TYR A 98 5.88 -11.13 -10.86
CA TYR A 98 4.81 -10.17 -11.16
C TYR A 98 5.17 -9.31 -12.40
N GLN A 99 4.15 -8.80 -13.09
CA GLN A 99 4.32 -7.80 -14.13
C GLN A 99 4.44 -6.41 -13.49
N VAL A 100 5.65 -5.86 -13.42
CA VAL A 100 5.91 -4.59 -12.73
C VAL A 100 6.00 -3.44 -13.73
N TYR A 101 5.18 -2.40 -13.51
CA TYR A 101 5.23 -1.15 -14.27
C TYR A 101 5.68 -0.03 -13.34
N ARG A 102 6.81 0.59 -13.66
CA ARG A 102 7.41 1.69 -12.87
C ARG A 102 7.16 3.01 -13.58
N PHE A 103 6.67 3.99 -12.83
CA PHE A 103 6.28 5.29 -13.34
C PHE A 103 7.02 6.38 -12.58
N ASP A 104 7.90 7.12 -13.27
CA ASP A 104 8.54 8.31 -12.73
C ASP A 104 8.75 9.34 -13.86
N ILE A 105 8.40 10.59 -13.59
CA ILE A 105 8.55 11.70 -14.54
C ILE A 105 10.02 11.95 -14.93
N GLN A 106 10.99 11.52 -14.10
CA GLN A 106 12.41 11.61 -14.42
C GLN A 106 12.84 10.58 -15.47
N ASP A 107 12.21 9.40 -15.49
CA ASP A 107 12.53 8.33 -16.43
C ASP A 107 11.77 8.54 -17.75
N ASN A 108 10.49 8.91 -17.66
CA ASN A 108 9.67 9.23 -18.81
C ASN A 108 8.66 10.34 -18.46
N PRO A 109 8.84 11.58 -18.97
CA PRO A 109 7.93 12.69 -18.65
C PRO A 109 6.50 12.52 -19.13
N GLU A 110 6.26 11.70 -20.16
CA GLU A 110 4.94 11.47 -20.74
C GLU A 110 4.20 10.33 -20.00
N LEU A 111 4.86 9.18 -19.86
CA LEU A 111 4.27 8.00 -19.21
C LEU A 111 4.38 8.03 -17.69
N GLY A 112 5.37 8.74 -17.14
CA GLY A 112 5.66 8.78 -15.71
C GLY A 112 4.99 9.93 -14.95
N ASP A 113 4.29 10.84 -15.63
CA ASP A 113 3.52 11.89 -14.96
C ASP A 113 2.16 11.35 -14.51
N VAL A 114 2.06 11.10 -13.20
CA VAL A 114 0.85 10.59 -12.55
C VAL A 114 -0.37 11.50 -12.77
N ASN A 115 -0.21 12.79 -13.10
CA ASN A 115 -1.35 13.64 -13.45
C ASN A 115 -2.09 13.18 -14.71
N ASN A 116 -1.41 12.44 -15.60
CA ASN A 116 -1.99 11.93 -16.84
C ASN A 116 -2.82 10.65 -16.62
N PHE A 117 -2.82 10.08 -15.42
CA PHE A 117 -3.38 8.76 -15.15
C PHE A 117 -4.90 8.78 -15.08
N ASN A 118 -5.55 8.63 -16.22
CA ASN A 118 -7.00 8.42 -16.34
C ASN A 118 -7.28 7.10 -17.06
N VAL A 119 -8.57 6.79 -17.25
CA VAL A 119 -9.01 5.56 -17.89
C VAL A 119 -8.45 5.45 -19.31
N GLU A 120 -8.50 6.53 -20.08
CA GLU A 120 -7.97 6.57 -21.45
C GLU A 120 -6.47 6.29 -21.49
N PHE A 121 -5.70 6.86 -20.57
CA PHE A 121 -4.26 6.64 -20.48
C PHE A 121 -3.93 5.16 -20.32
N PHE A 122 -4.57 4.45 -19.38
CA PHE A 122 -4.25 3.04 -19.17
C PHE A 122 -4.76 2.11 -20.27
N ILE A 123 -5.92 2.42 -20.86
CA ILE A 123 -6.42 1.69 -22.02
C ILE A 123 -5.50 1.87 -23.23
N GLU A 124 -5.11 3.11 -23.56
CA GLU A 124 -4.35 3.40 -24.77
C GLU A 124 -2.90 2.91 -24.69
N TRP A 125 -2.24 3.14 -23.55
CA TRP A 125 -0.82 2.82 -23.40
C TRP A 125 -0.56 1.39 -22.93
N PHE A 126 -1.48 0.81 -22.17
CA PHE A 126 -1.26 -0.49 -21.51
C PHE A 126 -2.29 -1.53 -21.91
N GLY A 127 -3.33 -1.18 -22.70
CA GLY A 127 -4.43 -2.10 -23.00
C GLY A 127 -5.11 -2.60 -21.74
N ASP A 128 -5.07 -1.78 -20.68
CA ASP A 128 -5.34 -2.14 -19.29
C ASP A 128 -4.86 -3.55 -18.93
N PHE A 129 -3.58 -3.76 -19.24
CA PHE A 129 -2.82 -4.96 -18.92
C PHE A 129 -3.42 -6.27 -19.46
N TYR A 130 -4.27 -6.22 -20.49
CA TYR A 130 -4.79 -7.41 -21.20
C TYR A 130 -5.51 -8.42 -20.30
N GLY A 131 -6.27 -7.92 -19.31
CA GLY A 131 -7.06 -8.75 -18.39
C GLY A 131 -6.27 -9.31 -17.21
N LEU A 132 -5.02 -8.87 -17.01
CA LEU A 132 -4.27 -9.15 -15.79
C LEU A 132 -4.81 -8.36 -14.60
N GLU A 133 -4.71 -8.95 -13.41
CA GLU A 133 -5.18 -8.33 -12.17
C GLU A 133 -4.15 -7.30 -11.68
N VAL A 134 -4.57 -6.04 -11.45
CA VAL A 134 -3.75 -5.08 -10.71
C VAL A 134 -3.77 -5.43 -9.22
N PHE A 135 -2.78 -6.22 -8.80
CA PHE A 135 -2.68 -6.77 -7.45
C PHE A 135 -2.21 -5.72 -6.43
N ALA A 136 -1.22 -4.90 -6.79
CA ALA A 136 -0.62 -3.93 -5.89
C ALA A 136 -0.34 -2.58 -6.55
N ILE A 137 -0.53 -1.51 -5.77
CA ILE A 137 -0.06 -0.16 -6.11
C ILE A 137 0.86 0.36 -4.99
N LEU A 138 2.12 0.60 -5.33
CA LEU A 138 3.14 1.14 -4.43
C LEU A 138 3.45 2.57 -4.86
N ALA A 139 3.32 3.56 -3.97
CA ALA A 139 3.49 4.97 -4.33
C ALA A 139 4.49 5.66 -3.40
N ALA A 140 5.68 5.96 -3.91
CA ALA A 140 6.72 6.71 -3.22
C ALA A 140 6.51 8.23 -3.38
N CYS A 141 5.32 8.72 -2.98
CA CYS A 141 4.87 10.08 -3.26
C CYS A 141 5.93 11.16 -2.95
N PRO A 142 6.08 12.19 -3.81
CA PRO A 142 7.12 13.22 -3.64
C PRO A 142 7.10 13.87 -2.25
N CYS A 143 8.14 13.64 -1.44
CA CYS A 143 8.19 14.09 -0.05
C CYS A 143 8.52 15.59 0.14
N THR A 144 8.93 16.28 -0.92
CA THR A 144 9.55 17.61 -0.83
C THR A 144 8.64 18.66 -0.15
N ASP A 145 7.33 18.61 -0.41
CA ASP A 145 6.37 19.59 0.10
C ASP A 145 5.60 19.12 1.34
N PHE A 146 5.87 17.89 1.80
CA PHE A 146 5.18 17.27 2.92
C PHE A 146 6.07 16.97 4.13
N ALA A 147 7.33 16.58 3.90
CA ALA A 147 8.20 16.11 4.96
C ALA A 147 8.53 17.21 5.99
N ARG A 148 8.41 16.88 7.28
CA ARG A 148 8.62 17.82 8.39
C ARG A 148 10.04 18.40 8.40
N SER A 149 11.02 17.67 7.88
CA SER A 149 12.40 18.15 7.72
C SER A 149 12.51 19.45 6.90
N GLY A 150 11.54 19.72 6.02
CA GLY A 150 11.43 20.93 5.19
C GLY A 150 10.48 22.00 5.73
N CYS A 151 9.96 21.90 6.96
CA CYS A 151 8.84 22.71 7.45
C CYS A 151 9.04 24.23 7.35
N ARG A 152 10.28 24.71 7.48
CA ARG A 152 10.65 26.13 7.33
C ARG A 152 10.28 26.73 5.97
N HIS A 153 10.05 25.88 4.96
CA HIS A 153 9.73 26.28 3.58
C HIS A 153 8.24 26.09 3.23
N PHE A 154 7.42 25.57 4.16
CA PHE A 154 6.00 25.29 3.87
C PHE A 154 5.25 26.55 3.48
N GLY A 155 5.38 27.65 4.24
CA GLY A 155 4.64 28.88 3.93
C GLY A 155 4.90 29.42 2.52
N SER A 156 6.14 29.37 2.02
CA SER A 156 6.42 29.81 0.64
C SER A 156 5.84 28.85 -0.41
N LYS A 157 5.92 27.54 -0.17
CA LYS A 157 5.37 26.50 -1.06
C LYS A 157 3.84 26.50 -1.14
N ASP A 158 3.20 26.86 -0.04
CA ASP A 158 1.75 26.98 0.04
C ASP A 158 1.28 28.24 -0.71
N LEU A 159 2.05 29.32 -0.59
CA LEU A 159 1.78 30.59 -1.28
C LEU A 159 2.05 30.53 -2.79
N ASP A 160 3.08 29.80 -3.23
CA ASP A 160 3.49 29.71 -4.64
C ASP A 160 2.87 28.51 -5.39
N GLY A 161 1.99 27.74 -4.74
CA GLY A 161 1.19 26.69 -5.38
C GLY A 161 1.88 25.32 -5.48
N ARG A 162 3.15 25.19 -5.11
CA ARG A 162 3.86 23.90 -5.16
C ARG A 162 3.22 22.84 -4.28
N THR A 163 2.78 23.20 -3.07
CA THR A 163 2.08 22.26 -2.20
C THR A 163 0.78 21.78 -2.82
N LYS A 164 0.02 22.67 -3.48
CA LYS A 164 -1.23 22.33 -4.16
C LYS A 164 -0.99 21.31 -5.27
N ALA A 165 0.02 21.52 -6.11
CA ALA A 165 0.40 20.57 -7.16
C ALA A 165 0.79 19.19 -6.57
N SER A 166 1.57 19.18 -5.48
CA SER A 166 1.92 17.93 -4.79
C SER A 166 0.71 17.23 -4.15
N VAL A 167 -0.28 17.97 -3.65
CA VAL A 167 -1.55 17.39 -3.15
C VAL A 167 -2.37 16.78 -4.28
N GLN A 168 -2.41 17.42 -5.46
CA GLN A 168 -3.10 16.87 -6.63
C GLN A 168 -2.52 15.52 -7.07
N LEU A 169 -1.19 15.34 -7.00
CA LEU A 169 -0.54 14.05 -7.26
C LEU A 169 -0.99 12.96 -6.27
N VAL A 170 -1.14 13.30 -4.99
CA VAL A 170 -1.65 12.36 -3.97
C VAL A 170 -3.10 12.00 -4.25
N HIS A 171 -3.96 12.98 -4.55
CA HIS A 171 -5.35 12.71 -4.89
C HIS A 171 -5.48 11.87 -6.17
N GLN A 172 -4.62 12.11 -7.18
CA GLN A 172 -4.62 11.30 -8.39
C GLN A 172 -4.14 9.86 -8.13
N THR A 173 -3.17 9.69 -7.23
CA THR A 173 -2.76 8.36 -6.75
C THR A 173 -3.92 7.63 -6.07
N LEU A 174 -4.71 8.32 -5.23
CA LEU A 174 -5.88 7.72 -4.58
C LEU A 174 -6.98 7.36 -5.58
N ARG A 175 -7.24 8.21 -6.59
CA ARG A 175 -8.18 7.88 -7.68
C ARG A 175 -7.75 6.64 -8.45
N LEU A 176 -6.45 6.47 -8.70
CA LEU A 176 -5.93 5.27 -9.33
C LEU A 176 -6.18 4.01 -8.49
N ILE A 177 -5.94 4.12 -7.18
CA ILE A 177 -6.21 3.04 -6.22
C ILE A 177 -7.70 2.71 -6.21
N GLU A 178 -8.57 3.70 -6.23
CA GLU A 178 -10.02 3.50 -6.29
C GLU A 178 -10.47 2.88 -7.60
N TYR A 179 -9.85 3.26 -8.71
CA TYR A 179 -10.13 2.71 -10.05
C TYR A 179 -9.83 1.21 -10.13
N TYR A 180 -8.61 0.80 -9.75
CA TYR A 180 -8.19 -0.60 -9.82
C TYR A 180 -8.62 -1.45 -8.63
N LYS A 181 -8.94 -0.84 -7.49
CA LYS A 181 -9.27 -1.51 -6.22
C LYS A 181 -8.29 -2.63 -5.86
N PRO A 182 -6.96 -2.39 -5.91
CA PRO A 182 -5.96 -3.45 -5.79
C PRO A 182 -6.06 -4.12 -4.42
N ALA A 183 -5.69 -5.41 -4.35
CA ALA A 183 -5.62 -6.12 -3.07
C ALA A 183 -4.74 -5.37 -2.06
N LEU A 184 -3.61 -4.86 -2.55
CA LEU A 184 -2.65 -4.08 -1.78
C LEU A 184 -2.50 -2.66 -2.33
N TRP A 185 -2.46 -1.68 -1.45
CA TRP A 185 -1.91 -0.38 -1.81
C TRP A 185 -1.11 0.22 -0.66
N ALA A 186 -0.07 0.96 -1.00
CA ALA A 186 0.79 1.62 -0.04
C ALA A 186 1.30 2.96 -0.56
N VAL A 187 1.17 4.01 0.25
CA VAL A 187 1.79 5.32 0.03
C VAL A 187 2.92 5.50 1.05
N GLU A 188 4.12 5.84 0.61
CA GLU A 188 5.28 6.15 1.47
C GLU A 188 5.51 7.65 1.58
N ASN A 189 5.85 8.09 2.79
CA ASN A 189 6.47 9.38 3.01
C ASN A 189 7.19 9.45 4.35
N PRO A 190 8.25 10.26 4.45
CA PRO A 190 8.76 10.72 5.73
C PRO A 190 7.66 11.39 6.57
N VAL A 191 7.82 11.37 7.90
CA VAL A 191 6.88 12.06 8.82
C VAL A 191 6.68 13.52 8.40
N GLY A 192 5.42 13.93 8.26
CA GLY A 192 5.09 15.20 7.63
C GLY A 192 3.61 15.52 7.66
N ARG A 193 3.16 16.30 6.67
CA ARG A 193 1.78 16.76 6.53
C ARG A 193 0.99 16.09 5.40
N ILE A 194 1.55 15.05 4.75
CA ILE A 194 0.90 14.36 3.63
C ILE A 194 -0.42 13.71 4.04
N GLU A 195 -0.51 13.11 5.22
CA GLU A 195 -1.73 12.46 5.72
C GLU A 195 -2.90 13.45 5.74
N LYS A 196 -2.68 14.60 6.39
CA LYS A 196 -3.69 15.65 6.51
C LYS A 196 -4.02 16.31 5.17
N LEU A 197 -3.00 16.71 4.40
CA LEU A 197 -3.21 17.46 3.16
C LEU A 197 -3.67 16.59 1.99
N GLY A 198 -3.33 15.31 1.98
CA GLY A 198 -3.69 14.38 0.92
C GLY A 198 -4.95 13.56 1.20
N GLY A 199 -5.58 13.74 2.37
CA GLY A 199 -6.74 12.94 2.77
C GLY A 199 -6.43 11.44 2.87
N LEU A 200 -5.27 11.09 3.40
CA LEU A 200 -4.93 9.68 3.63
C LEU A 200 -5.60 9.19 4.93
N PRO A 201 -5.92 7.89 5.04
CA PRO A 201 -6.26 7.28 6.32
C PRO A 201 -5.10 7.42 7.31
N GLY A 202 -5.29 6.95 8.54
CA GLY A 202 -4.18 6.87 9.51
C GLY A 202 -3.05 5.98 8.98
N TRP A 203 -1.79 6.36 9.23
CA TRP A 203 -0.66 5.50 8.87
C TRP A 203 -0.78 4.11 9.52
N ARG A 204 -0.40 3.07 8.77
CA ARG A 204 -0.47 1.67 9.20
C ARG A 204 0.90 1.15 9.67
N LEU A 205 1.99 1.67 9.09
CA LEU A 205 3.35 1.27 9.46
C LEU A 205 4.23 2.49 9.72
N SER A 206 5.11 2.37 10.72
CA SER A 206 6.25 3.28 10.87
C SER A 206 7.55 2.51 11.01
N PHE A 207 8.61 3.00 10.35
CA PHE A 207 9.92 2.39 10.42
C PHE A 207 11.06 3.40 10.27
N ASP A 208 12.26 2.95 10.65
CA ASP A 208 13.53 3.52 10.30
C ASP A 208 14.35 2.46 9.54
N PRO A 209 15.24 2.85 8.62
CA PRO A 209 16.04 1.91 7.83
C PRO A 209 16.85 0.93 8.70
N CYS A 210 17.26 1.35 9.90
CA CYS A 210 17.95 0.49 10.85
C CYS A 210 17.14 -0.68 11.40
N HIS A 211 15.81 -0.66 11.28
CA HIS A 211 14.97 -1.82 11.64
C HIS A 211 15.10 -2.95 10.60
N VAL A 212 15.57 -2.64 9.40
CA VAL A 212 15.59 -3.52 8.22
C VAL A 212 16.97 -3.54 7.54
N GLY A 213 18.03 -3.39 8.32
CA GLY A 213 19.41 -3.67 7.88
C GLY A 213 20.29 -2.48 7.54
N ASP A 214 19.73 -1.27 7.40
CA ASP A 214 20.49 -0.08 7.02
C ASP A 214 20.91 0.77 8.24
N PRO A 215 22.19 1.13 8.42
CA PRO A 215 22.69 1.66 9.70
C PRO A 215 22.38 3.15 9.95
N TYR A 216 21.29 3.69 9.41
CA TYR A 216 20.87 5.09 9.58
C TYR A 216 19.40 5.22 9.98
N THR A 217 19.04 6.40 10.48
CA THR A 217 17.65 6.76 10.82
C THR A 217 17.07 7.71 9.78
N LYS A 218 15.81 7.46 9.44
CA LYS A 218 14.96 8.25 8.55
C LYS A 218 13.54 7.77 8.81
N LYS A 219 12.91 8.33 9.85
CA LYS A 219 11.57 7.91 10.23
C LYS A 219 10.58 8.13 9.08
N THR A 220 10.09 7.03 8.56
CA THR A 220 9.14 6.96 7.45
C THR A 220 7.84 6.34 7.94
N LEU A 221 6.72 6.79 7.36
CA LEU A 221 5.39 6.24 7.56
C LEU A 221 4.89 5.65 6.24
N ILE A 222 4.10 4.58 6.34
CA ILE A 222 3.38 3.99 5.22
C ILE A 222 1.89 4.00 5.53
N TRP A 223 1.11 4.49 4.57
CA TRP A 223 -0.35 4.50 4.58
C TRP A 223 -0.89 3.46 3.61
N GLY A 224 -2.02 2.85 3.94
CA GLY A 224 -2.75 2.01 2.98
C GLY A 224 -3.34 0.74 3.54
N ARG A 225 -3.65 -0.18 2.63
CA ARG A 225 -4.19 -1.52 2.90
C ARG A 225 -3.13 -2.56 2.59
N PHE A 226 -2.46 -3.03 3.63
CA PHE A 226 -1.39 -4.03 3.57
C PHE A 226 -1.20 -4.65 4.97
N ASN A 227 -0.48 -5.77 5.03
CA ASN A 227 -0.01 -6.36 6.29
C ASN A 227 1.26 -5.62 6.77
N ALA A 228 1.14 -4.92 7.90
CA ALA A 228 2.22 -4.12 8.46
C ALA A 228 3.17 -4.92 9.38
N ASP A 229 2.90 -6.20 9.64
CA ASP A 229 3.73 -7.06 10.48
C ASP A 229 4.99 -7.56 9.76
N LEU A 230 5.85 -6.64 9.32
CA LEU A 230 7.01 -6.97 8.49
C LEU A 230 8.10 -7.72 9.29
N PRO A 231 8.82 -8.68 8.70
CA PRO A 231 10.03 -9.22 9.33
C PRO A 231 11.09 -8.11 9.49
N VAL A 232 11.98 -8.27 10.49
CA VAL A 232 12.99 -7.25 10.82
C VAL A 232 14.41 -7.82 10.79
N ALA A 233 15.36 -6.97 10.42
CA ALA A 233 16.80 -7.22 10.45
C ALA A 233 17.54 -6.06 11.16
N PRO A 234 17.33 -5.87 12.49
CA PRO A 234 17.74 -4.63 13.12
C PRO A 234 19.26 -4.48 13.27
N VAL A 235 19.80 -3.33 12.88
CA VAL A 235 21.22 -2.96 13.03
C VAL A 235 21.36 -1.68 13.85
N MET A 236 22.49 -1.52 14.53
CA MET A 236 22.78 -0.28 15.25
C MET A 236 22.82 0.91 14.28
N PRO A 237 22.11 2.02 14.55
CA PRO A 237 22.06 3.18 13.66
C PRO A 237 23.31 4.07 13.79
N VAL A 238 24.49 3.52 13.52
CA VAL A 238 25.78 4.21 13.69
C VAL A 238 25.97 5.41 12.75
N GLU A 239 25.24 5.48 11.65
CA GLU A 239 25.24 6.63 10.72
C GLU A 239 24.21 7.70 11.11
N GLY A 240 23.36 7.46 12.11
CA GLY A 240 22.37 8.41 12.63
C GLY A 240 21.51 9.03 11.52
N SER A 241 21.26 10.34 11.59
CA SER A 241 20.50 11.09 10.57
C SER A 241 21.31 11.39 9.31
N LYS A 242 21.88 10.34 8.68
CA LYS A 242 22.69 10.39 7.45
C LYS A 242 22.11 11.30 6.37
N MET A 243 20.78 11.25 6.19
CA MET A 243 20.07 12.05 5.18
C MET A 243 20.21 13.56 5.39
N HIS A 244 20.23 14.00 6.65
CA HIS A 244 20.48 15.40 7.00
C HIS A 244 21.96 15.78 6.89
N LEU A 245 22.86 14.87 7.30
CA LEU A 245 24.29 15.14 7.39
C LEU A 245 25.01 15.12 6.04
N LYS A 246 24.66 14.17 5.16
CA LYS A 246 25.36 13.93 3.88
C LYS A 246 24.56 14.40 2.66
N TYR A 247 23.23 14.45 2.75
CA TYR A 247 22.34 14.73 1.62
C TYR A 247 21.54 16.03 1.81
N GLY A 248 22.17 17.04 2.39
CA GLY A 248 21.69 18.42 2.35
C GLY A 248 21.85 19.02 0.95
N GLY A 249 20.86 19.80 0.49
CA GLY A 249 20.95 20.51 -0.78
C GLY A 249 19.72 20.35 -1.69
N ARG A 250 19.80 20.96 -2.88
CA ARG A 250 18.71 21.01 -3.87
C ARG A 250 19.00 20.28 -5.18
N SER A 251 20.21 19.74 -5.35
CA SER A 251 20.59 19.02 -6.58
C SER A 251 19.72 17.77 -6.75
N LEU A 252 19.49 17.38 -8.00
CA LEU A 252 18.72 16.18 -8.33
C LEU A 252 19.38 14.93 -7.76
N ALA A 253 20.69 14.78 -7.91
CA ALA A 253 21.46 13.66 -7.34
C ALA A 253 21.26 13.51 -5.82
N THR A 254 21.28 14.62 -5.07
CA THR A 254 21.05 14.59 -3.62
C THR A 254 19.61 14.22 -3.28
N LYS A 255 18.63 14.69 -4.07
CA LYS A 255 17.22 14.33 -3.89
C LYS A 255 17.00 12.84 -4.18
N ASN A 256 17.58 12.32 -5.24
CA ASN A 256 17.43 10.91 -5.63
C ASN A 256 18.07 10.01 -4.58
N ALA A 257 19.32 10.31 -4.16
CA ALA A 257 20.02 9.51 -3.16
C ALA A 257 19.30 9.40 -1.80
N ARG A 258 18.56 10.44 -1.38
CA ARG A 258 17.79 10.39 -0.13
C ARG A 258 16.37 9.83 -0.29
N SER A 259 15.91 9.64 -1.53
CA SER A 259 14.60 9.08 -1.87
C SER A 259 14.63 7.59 -2.19
N VAL A 260 15.82 7.00 -2.40
CA VAL A 260 15.95 5.55 -2.57
C VAL A 260 15.33 4.81 -1.38
N THR A 261 14.45 3.87 -1.67
CA THR A 261 13.85 2.96 -0.69
C THR A 261 14.91 1.98 -0.19
N PRO A 262 15.04 1.76 1.13
CA PRO A 262 15.94 0.74 1.68
C PRO A 262 15.65 -0.65 1.12
N GLU A 263 16.67 -1.36 0.63
CA GLU A 263 16.53 -2.73 0.06
C GLU A 263 15.84 -3.67 1.07
N GLY A 264 16.33 -3.68 2.31
CA GLY A 264 15.73 -4.53 3.35
C GLY A 264 14.29 -4.16 3.68
N PHE A 265 13.86 -2.90 3.49
CA PHE A 265 12.44 -2.54 3.58
C PHE A 265 11.65 -3.15 2.43
N SER A 266 12.13 -3.04 1.19
CA SER A 266 11.45 -3.58 0.01
C SER A 266 11.15 -5.07 0.15
N TYR A 267 12.18 -5.86 0.51
CA TYR A 267 12.03 -7.30 0.69
C TYR A 267 11.20 -7.63 1.93
N ALA A 268 11.39 -6.96 3.06
CA ALA A 268 10.54 -7.18 4.23
C ALA A 268 9.06 -6.87 3.95
N PHE A 269 8.78 -5.81 3.18
CA PHE A 269 7.44 -5.46 2.75
C PHE A 269 6.83 -6.55 1.86
N PHE A 270 7.59 -7.05 0.88
CA PHE A 270 7.19 -8.17 0.02
C PHE A 270 6.90 -9.46 0.81
N MET A 271 7.78 -9.84 1.75
CA MET A 271 7.63 -11.06 2.56
C MET A 271 6.29 -11.09 3.31
N ALA A 272 5.80 -9.94 3.78
CA ALA A 272 4.55 -9.88 4.53
C ALA A 272 3.29 -9.79 3.66
N ASN A 273 3.43 -9.53 2.35
CA ASN A 273 2.33 -9.05 1.53
C ASN A 273 2.13 -9.75 0.18
N ASN A 274 3.07 -10.58 -0.26
CA ASN A 274 2.92 -11.29 -1.53
C ASN A 274 1.75 -12.30 -1.49
N GLN A 275 1.18 -12.55 -2.66
CA GLN A 275 -0.02 -13.37 -2.82
C GLN A 275 0.19 -14.82 -2.35
N LEU A 276 1.33 -15.43 -2.69
CA LEU A 276 1.56 -16.85 -2.45
C LEU A 276 1.67 -17.17 -0.96
N ASP A 277 2.33 -16.29 -0.21
CA ASP A 277 2.47 -16.46 1.23
C ASP A 277 1.22 -15.97 1.98
N ASN A 278 0.41 -15.08 1.39
CA ASN A 278 -0.71 -14.40 2.04
C ASN A 278 -2.04 -14.45 1.25
N PRO A 279 -2.53 -15.63 0.79
CA PRO A 279 -3.70 -15.71 -0.10
C PRO A 279 -5.00 -15.22 0.55
N GLN A 280 -5.12 -15.30 1.88
CA GLN A 280 -6.27 -14.79 2.62
C GLN A 280 -6.37 -13.26 2.58
N PHE A 281 -5.24 -12.56 2.51
CA PHE A 281 -5.21 -11.11 2.49
C PHE A 281 -5.86 -10.57 1.22
N ALA A 282 -5.45 -11.09 0.05
CA ALA A 282 -6.02 -10.65 -1.21
C ALA A 282 -7.51 -10.97 -1.36
N LEU A 283 -7.94 -12.13 -0.85
CA LEU A 283 -9.35 -12.48 -0.84
C LEU A 283 -10.18 -11.47 -0.02
N ARG A 284 -9.72 -11.12 1.18
CA ARG A 284 -10.38 -10.12 2.04
C ARG A 284 -10.36 -8.73 1.42
N ALA A 285 -9.33 -8.40 0.66
CA ALA A 285 -9.23 -7.13 -0.02
C ALA A 285 -10.14 -7.04 -1.27
N LYS A 286 -10.35 -8.15 -1.99
CA LYS A 286 -11.30 -8.25 -3.11
C LYS A 286 -12.75 -8.12 -2.63
N TYR A 287 -13.09 -8.81 -1.53
CA TYR A 287 -14.43 -8.81 -0.94
C TYR A 287 -14.50 -7.96 0.33
N ASP A 288 -14.02 -6.73 0.24
CA ASP A 288 -13.83 -5.85 1.39
C ASP A 288 -15.11 -5.40 2.10
N ARG A 289 -16.29 -5.49 1.45
CA ARG A 289 -17.62 -5.28 2.08
C ARG A 289 -18.19 -6.53 2.74
N LEU A 290 -17.57 -7.70 2.56
CA LEU A 290 -17.99 -8.94 3.22
C LEU A 290 -17.24 -9.15 4.55
N SER A 291 -17.84 -9.95 5.42
CA SER A 291 -17.21 -10.33 6.69
C SER A 291 -15.90 -11.08 6.46
N SER A 292 -14.80 -10.49 6.94
CA SER A 292 -13.47 -11.11 6.92
C SER A 292 -13.44 -12.47 7.63
N ARG A 293 -14.30 -12.65 8.64
CA ARG A 293 -14.51 -13.92 9.35
C ARG A 293 -15.09 -14.99 8.43
N LEU A 294 -16.17 -14.67 7.71
CA LEU A 294 -16.82 -15.62 6.80
C LEU A 294 -15.86 -16.06 5.69
N LEU A 295 -15.09 -15.13 5.12
CA LEU A 295 -14.06 -15.42 4.13
C LEU A 295 -12.96 -16.33 4.71
N GLY A 296 -12.54 -16.08 5.95
CA GLY A 296 -11.60 -16.95 6.67
C GLY A 296 -12.14 -18.37 6.88
N GLN A 297 -13.40 -18.49 7.34
CA GLN A 297 -14.08 -19.78 7.52
C GLN A 297 -14.24 -20.55 6.21
N ALA A 298 -14.43 -19.87 5.08
CA ALA A 298 -14.46 -20.52 3.78
C ALA A 298 -13.11 -21.15 3.39
N ILE A 299 -12.01 -20.43 3.62
CA ILE A 299 -10.67 -20.98 3.39
C ILE A 299 -10.38 -22.14 4.35
N GLU A 300 -10.74 -22.03 5.63
CA GLU A 300 -10.59 -23.10 6.63
C GLU A 300 -11.43 -24.34 6.30
N ALA A 301 -12.61 -24.15 5.70
CA ALA A 301 -13.44 -25.22 5.15
C ALA A 301 -12.85 -25.84 3.85
N GLY A 302 -11.69 -25.37 3.40
CA GLY A 302 -10.98 -25.86 2.23
C GLY A 302 -11.53 -25.36 0.90
N LEU A 303 -12.32 -24.27 0.87
CA LEU A 303 -12.60 -23.60 -0.41
C LEU A 303 -11.32 -22.90 -0.88
N LYS A 304 -11.02 -23.03 -2.17
CA LYS A 304 -9.94 -22.27 -2.81
C LYS A 304 -10.43 -20.89 -3.22
N PRO A 305 -9.55 -19.87 -3.30
CA PRO A 305 -9.95 -18.52 -3.69
C PRO A 305 -10.76 -18.43 -4.99
N HIS A 306 -10.41 -19.20 -6.02
CA HIS A 306 -11.17 -19.21 -7.28
C HIS A 306 -12.58 -19.80 -7.11
N GLU A 307 -12.76 -20.84 -6.29
CA GLU A 307 -14.09 -21.41 -6.01
C GLU A 307 -14.98 -20.39 -5.28
N ILE A 308 -14.39 -19.56 -4.42
CA ILE A 308 -15.10 -18.45 -3.77
C ILE A 308 -15.50 -17.42 -4.81
N SER A 309 -14.58 -17.04 -5.71
CA SER A 309 -14.88 -16.09 -6.79
C SER A 309 -15.98 -16.56 -7.74
N GLU A 310 -15.92 -17.79 -8.24
CA GLU A 310 -16.97 -18.38 -9.06
C GLU A 310 -18.34 -18.40 -8.37
N LEU A 311 -18.35 -18.51 -7.03
CA LEU A 311 -19.57 -18.56 -6.25
C LEU A 311 -20.22 -17.19 -6.04
N ILE A 312 -19.42 -16.13 -5.82
CA ILE A 312 -19.95 -14.85 -5.32
C ILE A 312 -19.67 -13.64 -6.20
N ASP A 313 -18.83 -13.73 -7.24
CA ASP A 313 -18.45 -12.55 -8.05
C ASP A 313 -19.67 -11.89 -8.71
N ASP A 314 -20.62 -12.66 -9.25
CA ASP A 314 -21.84 -12.08 -9.83
C ASP A 314 -22.64 -11.28 -8.80
N ALA A 315 -22.85 -11.85 -7.61
CA ALA A 315 -23.58 -11.16 -6.55
C ALA A 315 -22.82 -9.94 -6.03
N TYR A 316 -21.51 -10.05 -5.81
CA TYR A 316 -20.70 -9.04 -5.14
C TYR A 316 -20.24 -7.91 -6.07
N LEU A 317 -19.78 -8.25 -7.28
CA LEU A 317 -19.18 -7.30 -8.23
C LEU A 317 -20.20 -6.77 -9.24
N MET A 318 -21.11 -7.62 -9.74
CA MET A 318 -22.05 -7.24 -10.80
C MET A 318 -23.36 -6.70 -10.22
N ASP A 319 -23.98 -7.44 -9.29
CA ASP A 319 -25.26 -7.07 -8.70
C ASP A 319 -25.11 -6.06 -7.54
N LEU A 320 -23.90 -5.91 -6.99
CA LEU A 320 -23.63 -5.15 -5.75
C LEU A 320 -24.55 -5.57 -4.58
N ASP A 321 -24.87 -6.86 -4.52
CA ASP A 321 -25.74 -7.48 -3.52
C ASP A 321 -24.90 -8.28 -2.52
N ASP A 322 -24.37 -7.56 -1.53
CA ASP A 322 -23.53 -8.12 -0.47
C ASP A 322 -24.29 -9.18 0.37
N ASN A 323 -25.61 -9.05 0.50
CA ASN A 323 -26.44 -10.02 1.22
C ASN A 323 -26.53 -11.35 0.47
N LYS A 324 -26.76 -11.30 -0.84
CA LYS A 324 -26.77 -12.50 -1.70
C LYS A 324 -25.39 -13.17 -1.71
N ALA A 325 -24.31 -12.39 -1.85
CA ALA A 325 -22.95 -12.89 -1.78
C ALA A 325 -22.67 -13.57 -0.42
N HIS A 326 -23.06 -12.94 0.68
CA HIS A 326 -22.96 -13.50 2.03
C HIS A 326 -23.71 -14.82 2.16
N LEU A 327 -24.98 -14.89 1.73
CA LEU A 327 -25.80 -16.09 1.82
C LEU A 327 -25.24 -17.26 1.01
N LEU A 328 -24.75 -16.99 -0.20
CA LEU A 328 -24.11 -17.99 -1.06
C LEU A 328 -22.88 -18.59 -0.38
N LEU A 329 -22.00 -17.74 0.14
CA LEU A 329 -20.77 -18.16 0.81
C LEU A 329 -21.08 -18.92 2.11
N SER A 330 -21.95 -18.38 2.97
CA SER A 330 -22.36 -19.03 4.22
C SER A 330 -22.97 -20.40 3.99
N LYS A 331 -23.77 -20.57 2.93
CA LYS A 331 -24.34 -21.86 2.56
C LYS A 331 -23.25 -22.86 2.12
N ALA A 332 -22.28 -22.42 1.32
CA ALA A 332 -21.17 -23.27 0.87
C ALA A 332 -20.29 -23.72 2.05
N VAL A 333 -20.00 -22.81 2.99
CA VAL A 333 -19.27 -23.11 4.23
C VAL A 333 -20.03 -24.12 5.10
N SER A 334 -21.34 -23.92 5.27
CA SER A 334 -22.19 -24.82 6.06
C SER A 334 -22.27 -26.23 5.47
N MET A 335 -22.34 -26.37 4.14
CA MET A 335 -22.33 -27.69 3.48
C MET A 335 -21.05 -28.49 3.72
N ARG A 336 -19.95 -27.81 4.06
CA ARG A 336 -18.67 -28.44 4.41
C ARG A 336 -18.54 -28.74 5.92
N GLY A 337 -19.62 -28.61 6.68
CA GLY A 337 -19.69 -29.01 8.09
C GLY A 337 -19.14 -27.99 9.09
N VAL A 338 -18.86 -26.76 8.66
CA VAL A 338 -18.45 -25.67 9.56
C VAL A 338 -19.67 -25.03 10.20
N ASN A 339 -19.72 -25.00 11.54
CA ASN A 339 -20.79 -24.34 12.30
C ASN A 339 -20.50 -22.84 12.42
N LEU A 340 -21.35 -22.02 11.79
CA LEU A 340 -21.22 -20.56 11.78
C LEU A 340 -21.72 -19.89 13.08
N ASP A 341 -22.53 -20.58 13.91
CA ASP A 341 -23.25 -20.01 15.07
C ASP A 341 -22.42 -19.87 16.35
N SER A 342 -21.23 -20.46 16.42
CA SER A 342 -20.38 -20.33 17.61
C SER A 342 -19.40 -19.17 17.42
N PHE A 343 -19.68 -18.03 18.07
CA PHE A 343 -18.74 -17.06 18.68
C PHE A 343 -19.25 -15.61 18.61
N VAL A 344 -19.27 -14.95 19.78
CA VAL A 344 -19.43 -13.50 19.95
C VAL A 344 -18.10 -12.82 19.62
N ASP A 345 -18.10 -11.96 18.61
CA ASP A 345 -16.92 -11.20 18.20
C ASP A 345 -16.58 -10.13 19.25
N LYS A 346 -15.31 -10.06 19.67
CA LYS A 346 -14.76 -8.97 20.50
C LYS A 346 -14.27 -7.78 19.63
N GLY A 347 -14.60 -7.75 18.34
CA GLY A 347 -14.10 -6.77 17.37
C GLY A 347 -15.10 -5.75 16.82
N GLY A 348 -16.39 -5.81 17.17
CA GLY A 348 -17.33 -4.73 16.87
C GLY A 348 -17.75 -4.55 15.40
N GLN A 349 -17.41 -5.48 14.49
CA GLN A 349 -18.12 -5.57 13.22
C GLN A 349 -19.40 -6.38 13.46
N VAL A 350 -20.51 -5.67 13.56
CA VAL A 350 -21.84 -6.25 13.63
C VAL A 350 -22.06 -7.02 12.33
N ALA A 351 -22.09 -8.34 12.39
CA ALA A 351 -22.88 -9.11 11.45
C ALA A 351 -24.30 -8.57 11.56
N MET A 352 -24.74 -7.84 10.54
CA MET A 352 -26.12 -7.38 10.44
C MET A 352 -26.99 -8.63 10.31
N SER A 353 -27.42 -9.16 11.44
CA SER A 353 -28.59 -10.01 11.50
C SER A 353 -29.80 -9.09 11.38
N PHE A 354 -30.35 -8.91 10.18
CA PHE A 354 -31.79 -8.82 9.90
C PHE A 354 -32.07 -8.94 8.40
#